data_AF-A0A1V9GAW7-F1
#
_entry.id   AF-A0A1V9GAW7-F1
#
_cell.length_a   1.000
_cell.length_b   1.000
_cell.length_c   1.000
_cell.angle_alpha   90.00
_cell.angle_beta   90.00
_cell.angle_gamma   90.00
#
_symmetry.space_group_name_H-M   'P 1'
#
loop_
_entity.id
_entity.type
_entity.pdbx_description
1 polymer ?
#
loop_
_entity_poly.entity_id
_entity_poly.type
_entity_poly.pdbx_seq_one_letter_code
_entity_poly.pdbx_strand_id
1 'polypeptide(L)'
;MQIVKDKAHLFDLLKDGVSEFSIALKFCGRSSKHIELMPDNRLYINNYIDGSEFTIKQNQLFDESITNIGKALTQGALYYEL
;
A
#
# COMPACT_ATOMS: atom_id res chain seq x y z
N MET A 1 13.65 4.61 -0.99
CA MET A 1 12.75 4.03 0.02
C MET A 1 12.49 5.03 1.15
N GLN A 2 11.25 5.51 1.28
CA GLN A 2 10.79 6.46 2.31
C GLN A 2 9.68 5.83 3.14
N ILE A 3 9.70 5.99 4.47
CA ILE A 3 8.60 5.51 5.34
C ILE A 3 7.32 6.29 5.04
N VAL A 4 6.22 5.59 4.81
CA VAL A 4 4.88 6.18 4.75
C VAL A 4 4.38 6.38 6.18
N LYS A 5 4.01 7.62 6.51
CA LYS A 5 3.88 8.08 7.90
C LYS A 5 2.47 7.86 8.44
N ASP A 6 1.49 8.20 7.62
CA ASP A 6 0.08 8.16 7.94
C ASP A 6 -0.73 8.08 6.65
N LYS A 7 -2.06 8.04 6.80
CA LYS A 7 -2.98 7.97 5.68
C LYS A 7 -2.84 9.18 4.75
N ALA A 8 -2.70 10.39 5.28
CA ALA A 8 -2.62 11.58 4.45
C ALA A 8 -1.37 11.54 3.57
N HIS A 9 -0.22 11.18 4.15
CA HIS A 9 1.03 11.00 3.43
C HIS A 9 0.92 9.90 2.36
N LEU A 10 0.26 8.76 2.64
CA LEU A 10 0.01 7.74 1.63
C LEU A 10 -0.78 8.31 0.43
N PHE A 11 -1.90 8.98 0.71
CA PHE A 11 -2.74 9.53 -0.36
C PHE A 11 -2.08 10.69 -1.10
N ASP A 12 -1.18 11.44 -0.46
CA ASP A 12 -0.36 12.44 -1.14
C ASP A 12 0.59 11.80 -2.15
N LEU A 13 1.25 10.69 -1.79
CA LEU A 13 2.13 9.95 -2.73
C LEU A 13 1.34 9.38 -3.92
N LEU A 14 0.12 8.93 -3.70
CA LEU A 14 -0.74 8.37 -4.75
C LEU A 14 -1.32 9.43 -5.71
N LYS A 15 -1.24 10.73 -5.40
CA LYS A 15 -1.74 11.79 -6.29
C LYS A 15 -0.93 11.92 -7.57
N ASP A 16 0.35 11.60 -7.50
CA ASP A 16 1.24 11.63 -8.67
C ASP A 16 1.08 10.37 -9.56
N GLY A 17 0.14 9.49 -9.19
CA GLY A 17 -0.27 8.31 -9.96
C GLY A 17 0.30 7.02 -9.40
N VAL A 18 0.90 6.22 -10.29
CA VAL A 18 1.46 4.90 -10.00
C VAL A 18 2.59 5.00 -8.97
N SER A 19 2.48 4.24 -7.88
CA SER A 19 3.46 4.24 -6.82
C SER A 19 3.80 2.81 -6.38
N GLU A 20 5.08 2.50 -6.34
CA GLU A 20 5.60 1.23 -5.83
C GLU A 20 5.81 1.34 -4.33
N PHE A 21 5.37 0.32 -3.60
CA PHE A 21 5.50 0.25 -2.15
C PHE A 21 6.08 -1.09 -1.73
N SER A 22 6.65 -1.12 -0.53
CA SER A 22 7.00 -2.37 0.14
C SER A 22 6.52 -2.38 1.58
N ILE A 23 6.01 -3.54 2.00
CA ILE A 23 5.76 -3.82 3.42
C ILE A 23 6.97 -4.57 3.97
N ALA A 24 7.60 -4.03 5.01
CA ALA A 24 8.65 -4.71 5.74
C ALA A 24 8.07 -5.92 6.49
N LEU A 25 8.67 -7.08 6.27
CA LEU A 25 8.34 -8.33 6.93
C LEU A 25 9.42 -8.69 7.95
N LYS A 26 9.15 -9.70 8.79
CA LYS A 26 10.17 -10.28 9.66
C LYS A 26 11.33 -10.85 8.84
N PHE A 27 12.48 -11.02 9.49
CA PHE A 27 13.68 -11.64 8.89
C PHE A 27 14.18 -10.93 7.62
N CYS A 28 14.14 -9.59 7.60
CA CYS A 28 14.57 -8.76 6.47
C CYS A 28 13.80 -8.98 5.16
N GLY A 29 12.64 -9.65 5.21
CA GLY A 29 11.77 -9.83 4.05
C GLY A 29 11.03 -8.55 3.68
N ARG A 30 10.58 -8.46 2.42
CA ARG A 30 9.72 -7.39 1.93
C ARG A 30 8.61 -7.96 1.06
N SER A 31 7.42 -7.39 1.14
CA SER A 31 6.32 -7.63 0.22
C SER A 31 6.14 -6.39 -0.64
N SER A 32 6.64 -6.45 -1.88
CA SER A 32 6.45 -5.39 -2.86
C SER A 32 5.01 -5.38 -3.36
N LYS A 33 4.47 -4.18 -3.51
CA LYS A 33 3.09 -3.93 -3.92
C LYS A 33 3.06 -2.69 -4.79
N HIS A 34 2.32 -2.79 -5.87
CA HIS A 34 1.91 -1.62 -6.63
C HIS A 34 0.56 -1.13 -6.09
N ILE A 35 0.45 0.18 -5.84
CA ILE A 35 -0.78 0.80 -5.38
C ILE A 35 -1.07 2.02 -6.26
N GLU A 36 -2.30 2.08 -6.77
CA GLU A 36 -2.79 3.18 -7.60
C GLU A 36 -4.11 3.72 -7.06
N LEU A 37 -4.24 5.05 -7.02
CA LEU A 37 -5.52 5.72 -6.75
C LEU A 37 -6.30 5.91 -8.06
N MET A 38 -7.39 5.17 -8.22
CA MET A 38 -8.23 5.21 -9.40
C MET A 38 -9.10 6.48 -9.45
N PRO A 39 -9.59 6.90 -10.65
CA PRO A 39 -10.44 8.10 -10.81
C PRO A 39 -11.74 8.08 -10.00
N ASP A 40 -12.22 6.91 -9.60
CA ASP A 40 -13.44 6.73 -8.80
C ASP A 40 -13.18 6.62 -7.29
N ASN A 41 -12.00 7.04 -6.84
CA ASN A 41 -11.51 7.00 -5.46
C ASN A 41 -11.26 5.60 -4.91
N ARG A 42 -11.28 4.53 -5.72
CA ARG A 42 -10.83 3.20 -5.28
C ARG A 42 -9.32 3.06 -5.38
N LEU A 43 -8.78 2.09 -4.64
CA LEU A 43 -7.37 1.71 -4.70
C LEU A 43 -7.24 0.42 -5.49
N TYR A 44 -6.48 0.44 -6.57
CA TYR A 44 -5.99 -0.77 -7.23
C TYR A 44 -4.71 -1.22 -6.52
N ILE A 45 -4.61 -2.52 -6.24
CA ILE A 45 -3.48 -3.14 -5.56
C ILE A 45 -3.06 -4.36 -6.38
N ASN A 46 -1.78 -4.41 -6.72
CA ASN A 46 -1.13 -5.60 -7.25
C ASN A 46 -0.03 -6.05 -6.27
N ASN A 47 -0.10 -7.29 -5.81
CA ASN A 47 0.85 -7.89 -4.89
C ASN A 47 1.86 -8.75 -5.64
N TYR A 48 3.10 -8.31 -5.73
CA TYR A 48 4.12 -9.01 -6.53
C TYR A 48 4.60 -10.34 -5.95
N ILE A 49 4.29 -10.63 -4.68
CA ILE A 49 4.64 -11.94 -4.09
C ILE A 49 3.87 -13.07 -4.77
N ASP A 50 2.57 -12.87 -4.99
CA ASP A 50 1.64 -13.92 -5.45
C ASP A 50 0.94 -13.55 -6.77
N GLY A 51 1.19 -12.36 -7.32
CA GLY A 51 0.57 -11.85 -8.52
C GLY A 51 -0.92 -11.53 -8.34
N SER A 52 -1.42 -11.47 -7.10
CA SER A 52 -2.82 -11.15 -6.86
C SER A 52 -3.10 -9.68 -7.15
N GLU A 53 -4.23 -9.45 -7.81
CA GLU A 53 -4.71 -8.13 -8.18
C GLU A 53 -6.12 -7.93 -7.66
N PHE A 54 -6.38 -6.80 -7.02
CA PHE A 54 -7.68 -6.50 -6.47
C PHE A 54 -7.91 -5.00 -6.30
N THR A 55 -9.17 -4.61 -6.19
CA THR A 55 -9.58 -3.22 -6.04
C THR A 55 -10.42 -3.05 -4.80
N ILE A 56 -10.08 -2.07 -3.97
CA ILE A 56 -10.75 -1.80 -2.69
C ILE A 56 -11.21 -0.35 -2.59
N LYS A 57 -12.22 -0.11 -1.77
CA LYS A 57 -12.59 1.25 -1.34
C LYS A 57 -11.54 1.74 -0.32
N GLN A 58 -11.35 3.06 -0.22
CA GLN A 58 -10.36 3.63 0.71
C GLN A 58 -10.60 3.26 2.18
N ASN A 59 -11.86 3.05 2.58
CA ASN A 59 -12.20 2.63 3.94
C ASN A 59 -11.83 1.16 4.23
N GLN A 60 -11.65 0.33 3.19
CA GLN A 60 -11.22 -1.07 3.31
C GLN A 60 -9.70 -1.21 3.45
N LEU A 61 -8.93 -0.13 3.26
CA LEU A 61 -7.47 -0.14 3.39
C LEU A 61 -6.99 -0.59 4.79
N PHE A 62 -7.80 -0.31 5.82
CA PHE A 62 -7.52 -0.67 7.21
C PHE A 62 -8.28 -1.91 7.67
N ASP A 63 -9.01 -2.58 6.78
CA ASP A 63 -9.64 -3.86 7.07
C ASP A 63 -8.61 -4.98 6.85
N GLU A 64 -8.11 -5.52 7.97
CA GLU A 64 -7.09 -6.58 7.95
C GLU A 64 -7.57 -7.88 7.29
N SER A 65 -8.89 -8.08 7.14
CA SER A 65 -9.44 -9.24 6.42
C SER A 65 -9.33 -9.10 4.90
N ILE A 66 -9.05 -7.88 4.41
CA ILE A 66 -8.98 -7.55 2.98
C ILE A 66 -7.54 -7.29 2.56
N THR A 67 -6.78 -6.51 3.34
CA THR A 67 -5.40 -6.14 3.00
C THR A 67 -4.56 -5.90 4.24
N ASN A 68 -3.26 -6.12 4.13
CA ASN A 68 -2.29 -5.84 5.19
C ASN A 68 -1.67 -4.43 5.12
N ILE A 69 -2.03 -3.61 4.13
CA ILE A 69 -1.42 -2.29 3.90
C ILE A 69 -1.73 -1.31 5.04
N GLY A 70 -2.99 -1.16 5.46
CA GLY A 70 -3.34 -0.24 6.55
C GLY A 70 -2.73 -0.64 7.89
N LYS A 71 -2.59 -1.96 8.13
CA LYS A 71 -1.86 -2.48 9.30
C LYS A 71 -0.38 -2.11 9.23
N ALA A 72 0.26 -2.35 8.09
CA ALA A 72 1.67 -2.01 7.89
C ALA A 72 1.92 -0.50 8.06
N LEU A 73 1.03 0.34 7.53
CA LEU A 73 1.09 1.79 7.73
C LEU A 73 1.02 2.17 9.22
N THR A 74 0.07 1.60 9.96
CA THR A 74 -0.10 1.84 11.40
C THR A 74 1.13 1.40 12.21
N GLN A 75 1.85 0.39 11.74
CA GLN A 75 3.06 -0.14 12.38
C GLN A 75 4.35 0.55 11.91
N GLY A 76 4.27 1.54 11.01
CA GLY A 76 5.46 2.18 10.42
C GLY A 76 6.28 1.23 9.53
N ALA A 77 5.64 0.19 8.99
CA ALA A 77 6.24 -0.86 8.18
C ALA A 77 5.95 -0.73 6.68
N LEU A 78 5.21 0.31 6.26
CA LEU A 78 4.96 0.61 4.85
C LEU A 78 5.99 1.62 4.32
N TYR A 79 6.60 1.30 3.19
CA TYR A 79 7.61 2.12 2.54
C TYR A 79 7.22 2.42 1.10
N TYR A 80 7.49 3.64 0.66
CA TYR A 80 7.42 4.06 -0.73
C TYR A 80 8.77 3.84 -1.41
N GLU A 81 8.75 3.17 -2.56
CA GLU A 81 9.91 2.93 -3.42
C GLU A 81 9.95 3.99 -4.52
N LEU A 82 11.10 4.66 -4.66
CA LEU A 82 11.35 5.70 -5.68
C LEU A 82 11.85 5.06 -6.97
#